data_AF-A0A925Z148-F1
#
_entry.id   AF-A0A925Z148-F1
#
_cell.length_a   1.000
_cell.length_b   1.000
_cell.length_c   1.000
_cell.angle_alpha   90.00
_cell.angle_beta   90.00
_cell.angle_gamma   90.00
#
_symmetry.space_group_name_H-M   'P 1'
#
loop_
_entity.id
_entity.type
_entity.pdbx_description
1 polymer ?
#
loop_
_entity_poly.entity_id
_entity_poly.type
_entity_poly.pdbx_seq_one_letter_code
_entity_poly.pdbx_strand_id
1 'polypeptide(L)'
;MTLAAITNILRKRITEYRHNNRINTSINEAINLIEIALNVTELGISNNRAIEISEEHWFEPDWKIIYALEKTEWDDLIDLYRELDFKVKERNWFRS
;
A
#
# COMPACT_ATOMS: atom_id res chain seq x y z
N MET A 1 -11.11 2.60 -8.97
CA MET A 1 -11.72 1.37 -8.42
C MET A 1 -12.34 1.65 -7.05
N THR A 2 -13.07 0.69 -6.46
CA THR A 2 -13.49 0.82 -5.04
C THR A 2 -12.30 0.56 -4.12
N LEU A 3 -12.33 1.08 -2.89
CA LEU A 3 -11.27 0.83 -1.90
C LEU A 3 -11.03 -0.67 -1.69
N ALA A 4 -12.11 -1.46 -1.53
CA ALA A 4 -12.04 -2.91 -1.38
C ALA A 4 -11.44 -3.62 -2.62
N ALA A 5 -11.70 -3.12 -3.83
CA ALA A 5 -11.09 -3.68 -5.03
C ALA A 5 -9.58 -3.40 -5.07
N ILE A 6 -9.15 -2.19 -4.69
CA ILE A 6 -7.74 -1.82 -4.64
C ILE A 6 -7.00 -2.64 -3.60
N THR A 7 -7.55 -2.79 -2.38
CA THR A 7 -6.91 -3.60 -1.33
C THR A 7 -6.73 -5.04 -1.78
N ASN A 8 -7.73 -5.64 -2.44
CA ASN A 8 -7.63 -7.01 -2.97
C ASN A 8 -6.56 -7.16 -4.06
N ILE A 9 -6.50 -6.22 -5.03
CA ILE A 9 -5.52 -6.26 -6.11
C ILE A 9 -4.11 -6.08 -5.54
N LEU A 10 -3.93 -5.09 -4.67
CA LEU A 10 -2.64 -4.79 -4.04
C LEU A 10 -2.16 -5.97 -3.18
N ARG A 11 -3.03 -6.57 -2.37
CA ARG A 11 -2.74 -7.79 -1.58
C ARG A 11 -2.24 -8.91 -2.47
N LYS A 12 -2.90 -9.15 -3.60
CA LYS A 12 -2.50 -10.17 -4.57
C LYS A 12 -1.12 -9.88 -5.16
N ARG A 13 -0.87 -8.65 -5.62
CA ARG A 13 0.42 -8.27 -6.21
C ARG A 13 1.58 -8.31 -5.23
N ILE A 14 1.37 -7.90 -3.97
CA ILE A 14 2.38 -8.06 -2.90
C ILE A 14 2.66 -9.54 -2.66
N THR A 15 1.63 -10.39 -2.64
CA THR A 15 1.80 -11.84 -2.46
C THR A 15 2.62 -12.45 -3.61
N GLU A 16 2.35 -12.04 -4.84
CA GLU A 16 3.13 -12.44 -6.01
C GLU A 16 4.59 -11.98 -5.90
N TYR A 17 4.83 -10.72 -5.49
CA TYR A 17 6.17 -10.19 -5.25
C TYR A 17 6.93 -11.05 -4.25
N ARG A 18 6.33 -11.31 -3.09
CA ARG A 18 6.93 -12.11 -1.99
C ARG A 18 7.21 -13.54 -2.44
N HIS A 19 6.33 -14.13 -3.24
CA HIS A 19 6.53 -15.48 -3.77
C HIS A 19 7.70 -15.54 -4.75
N ASN A 20 7.78 -14.59 -5.69
CA ASN A 20 8.83 -14.52 -6.70
C ASN A 20 10.19 -14.19 -6.09
N ASN A 21 10.20 -13.43 -4.99
CA ASN A 21 11.40 -13.03 -4.27
C ASN A 21 11.67 -13.86 -3.01
N ARG A 22 11.02 -15.03 -2.82
CA ARG A 22 11.10 -15.81 -1.57
C ARG A 22 12.51 -16.29 -1.19
N ILE A 23 13.41 -16.39 -2.18
CA ILE A 23 14.81 -16.80 -1.99
C ILE A 23 15.70 -15.58 -1.71
N ASN A 24 15.22 -14.38 -2.04
CA ASN A 24 15.93 -13.13 -1.76
C ASN A 24 15.75 -12.78 -0.27
N THR A 25 16.87 -12.77 0.46
CA THR A 25 16.87 -12.41 1.89
C THR A 25 16.96 -10.91 2.12
N SER A 26 17.17 -10.11 1.07
CA SER A 26 17.22 -8.66 1.19
C SER A 26 15.83 -8.09 1.47
N ILE A 27 15.78 -7.18 2.42
CA ILE A 27 14.56 -6.44 2.74
C ILE A 27 14.28 -5.45 1.61
N ASN A 28 13.08 -5.53 1.03
CA ASN A 28 12.58 -4.48 0.14
C ASN A 28 11.72 -3.51 0.96
N GLU A 29 12.30 -2.36 1.31
CA GLU A 29 11.63 -1.33 2.12
C GLU A 29 10.37 -0.79 1.43
N ALA A 30 10.37 -0.66 0.09
CA ALA A 30 9.22 -0.15 -0.64
C ALA A 30 8.01 -1.10 -0.54
N ILE A 31 8.24 -2.40 -0.69
CA ILE A 31 7.17 -3.41 -0.54
C ILE A 31 6.66 -3.45 0.90
N ASN A 32 7.55 -3.34 1.89
CA ASN A 32 7.14 -3.28 3.30
C ASN A 32 6.25 -2.05 3.57
N LEU A 33 6.61 -0.87 3.06
CA LEU A 33 5.84 0.36 3.24
C LEU A 33 4.43 0.22 2.65
N ILE A 34 4.33 -0.24 1.40
CA ILE A 34 3.05 -0.47 0.73
C ILE A 34 2.22 -1.51 1.50
N GLU A 35 2.84 -2.58 2.00
CA GLU A 35 2.15 -3.62 2.77
C GLU A 35 1.64 -3.11 4.12
N ILE A 36 2.39 -2.23 4.80
CA ILE A 36 1.93 -1.58 6.04
C ILE A 36 0.72 -0.69 5.76
N ALA A 37 0.78 0.17 4.74
CA ALA A 37 -0.35 1.03 4.35
C ALA A 37 -1.61 0.23 4.02
N LEU A 38 -1.45 -0.89 3.31
CA LEU A 38 -2.52 -1.84 3.02
C LEU A 38 -3.11 -2.45 4.30
N ASN A 39 -2.26 -2.95 5.20
CA ASN A 39 -2.71 -3.55 6.47
C ASN A 39 -3.48 -2.54 7.34
N VAL A 40 -2.99 -1.29 7.42
CA VAL A 40 -3.67 -0.20 8.13
C VAL A 40 -5.04 0.09 7.52
N THR A 41 -5.12 0.13 6.19
CA THR A 41 -6.40 0.32 5.47
C THR A 41 -7.38 -0.81 5.77
N GLU A 42 -6.95 -2.06 5.64
CA GLU A 42 -7.79 -3.24 5.90
C GLU A 42 -8.25 -3.30 7.35
N LEU A 43 -7.38 -2.92 8.31
CA LEU A 43 -7.75 -2.82 9.71
C LEU A 43 -8.85 -1.78 9.94
N GLY A 44 -8.73 -0.60 9.31
CA GLY A 44 -9.77 0.43 9.38
C GLY A 44 -11.10 -0.04 8.76
N ILE A 45 -11.06 -0.78 7.64
CA ILE A 45 -12.26 -1.40 7.03
C ILE A 45 -12.88 -2.41 7.99
N SER A 46 -12.09 -3.34 8.52
CA SER A 46 -12.55 -4.41 9.41
C SER A 46 -13.19 -3.86 10.68
N ASN A 47 -12.58 -2.83 11.27
CA ASN A 47 -13.04 -2.25 12.53
C ASN A 47 -14.02 -1.08 12.34
N ASN A 48 -14.39 -0.77 11.09
CA ASN A 48 -15.19 0.40 10.73
C ASN A 48 -14.68 1.69 11.41
N ARG A 49 -13.35 1.86 11.43
CA ARG A 49 -12.68 3.03 12.02
C ARG A 49 -11.95 3.82 10.95
N ALA A 50 -11.75 5.09 11.26
CA ALA A 50 -10.88 5.95 10.47
C ALA A 50 -9.40 5.59 10.72
N ILE A 51 -8.54 5.99 9.79
CA ILE A 51 -7.08 5.98 9.99
C ILE A 51 -6.73 7.03 11.05
N GLU A 52 -5.79 6.69 11.92
CA GLU A 52 -5.30 7.59 12.95
C GLU A 52 -4.26 8.56 12.39
N ILE A 53 -4.10 9.74 13.00
CA ILE A 53 -3.08 10.72 12.60
C ILE A 53 -1.66 10.12 12.68
N SER A 54 -1.44 9.23 13.65
CA SER A 54 -0.20 8.47 13.80
C SER A 54 0.07 7.49 12.66
N GLU A 55 -0.94 7.14 11.86
CA GLU A 55 -0.87 6.17 10.77
C GLU A 55 -0.73 6.84 9.39
N GLU A 56 -0.89 8.16 9.27
CA GLU A 56 -0.92 8.88 7.98
C GLU A 56 0.38 8.83 7.22
N HIS A 57 1.51 8.80 7.92
CA HIS A 57 2.83 8.75 7.33
C HIS A 57 3.05 7.48 6.47
N TRP A 58 2.22 6.46 6.64
CA TRP A 58 2.22 5.27 5.78
C TRP A 58 1.54 5.49 4.42
N PHE A 59 0.88 6.63 4.21
CA PHE A 59 0.13 6.98 2.99
C PHE A 59 0.80 8.11 2.20
N GLU A 60 2.11 8.29 2.38
CA GLU A 60 2.89 9.24 1.62
C GLU A 60 3.79 8.47 0.64
N PRO A 61 3.52 8.54 -0.68
CA PRO A 61 4.42 7.95 -1.67
C PRO A 61 5.75 8.71 -1.69
N ASP A 62 6.70 8.24 -0.87
CA ASP A 62 8.06 8.75 -0.83
C ASP A 62 8.82 8.37 -2.10
N TRP A 63 9.82 9.19 -2.47
CA TRP A 63 10.70 8.96 -3.62
C TRP A 63 11.37 7.58 -3.56
N LYS A 64 11.59 7.06 -2.34
CA LYS A 64 12.15 5.73 -2.08
C LYS A 64 11.29 4.61 -2.67
N ILE A 65 9.97 4.72 -2.56
CA ILE A 65 9.03 3.71 -3.10
C ILE A 65 9.09 3.74 -4.62
N ILE A 66 9.07 4.95 -5.19
CA ILE A 66 9.11 5.16 -6.63
C ILE A 66 10.41 4.57 -7.19
N TYR A 67 11.57 4.99 -6.70
CA TYR A 67 12.86 4.54 -7.22
C TYR A 67 13.10 3.04 -7.10
N ALA A 68 12.58 2.39 -6.05
CA ALA A 68 12.78 0.96 -5.81
C ALA A 68 11.99 0.05 -6.76
N LEU A 69 10.88 0.54 -7.33
CA LEU A 69 9.97 -0.25 -8.16
C LEU A 69 9.86 0.27 -9.60
N GLU A 70 10.27 1.51 -9.87
CA GLU A 70 10.23 2.13 -11.20
C GLU A 70 11.02 1.30 -12.21
N LYS A 71 10.44 1.11 -13.42
CA LYS A 71 11.06 0.33 -14.51
C LYS A 71 11.32 -1.14 -14.17
N THR A 72 10.68 -1.67 -13.14
CA THR A 72 10.63 -3.11 -12.85
C THR A 72 9.30 -3.71 -13.30
N GLU A 73 9.17 -5.04 -13.26
CA GLU A 73 7.87 -5.72 -13.49
C GLU A 73 6.83 -5.43 -12.39
N TRP A 74 7.22 -4.70 -11.34
CA TRP A 74 6.43 -4.36 -10.16
C TRP A 74 6.08 -2.87 -10.10
N ASP A 75 6.36 -2.10 -11.16
CA ASP A 75 6.06 -0.67 -11.28
C ASP A 75 4.57 -0.38 -11.06
N ASP A 76 3.71 -1.33 -11.41
CA ASP A 76 2.25 -1.26 -11.18
C ASP A 76 1.87 -1.15 -9.70
N LEU A 77 2.71 -1.63 -8.77
CA LEU A 77 2.49 -1.45 -7.34
C LEU A 77 2.54 0.01 -6.91
N ILE A 78 3.32 0.86 -7.61
CA ILE A 78 3.37 2.30 -7.34
C ILE A 78 2.00 2.93 -7.64
N ASP A 79 1.42 2.60 -8.78
CA ASP A 79 0.13 3.14 -9.19
C ASP A 79 -1.01 2.63 -8.30
N LEU A 80 -1.00 1.35 -7.94
CA LEU A 80 -1.97 0.79 -7.00
C LEU A 80 -1.87 1.42 -5.61
N TYR A 81 -0.65 1.70 -5.14
CA TYR A 81 -0.43 2.36 -3.86
C TYR A 81 -0.87 3.83 -3.89
N ARG A 82 -0.59 4.57 -4.97
CA ARG A 82 -1.11 5.94 -5.16
C ARG A 82 -2.63 5.97 -5.20
N GLU A 83 -3.26 4.98 -5.86
CA GLU A 83 -4.72 4.89 -5.88
C GLU A 83 -5.30 4.55 -4.50
N LEU A 84 -4.63 3.68 -3.72
CA LEU A 84 -4.98 3.39 -2.34
C LEU A 84 -4.97 4.68 -1.49
N ASP A 85 -3.86 5.41 -1.51
CA ASP A 85 -3.71 6.68 -0.79
C ASP A 85 -4.83 7.67 -1.16
N PHE A 86 -5.04 7.88 -2.46
CA PHE A 86 -6.11 8.75 -2.95
C PHE A 86 -7.49 8.34 -2.41
N LYS A 87 -7.81 7.04 -2.39
CA LYS A 87 -9.12 6.55 -1.91
C LYS A 87 -9.29 6.63 -0.41
N VAL A 88 -8.22 6.43 0.37
CA VAL A 88 -8.25 6.62 1.81
C VAL A 88 -8.48 8.11 2.13
N LYS A 89 -7.81 9.02 1.40
CA LYS A 89 -8.00 10.48 1.51
C LYS A 89 -9.42 10.91 1.10
N GLU A 90 -9.95 10.42 -0.01
CA GLU A 90 -11.27 10.77 -0.54
C GLU A 90 -12.41 10.49 0.46
N ARG A 91 -12.32 9.40 1.21
CA ARG A 91 -13.33 9.05 2.22
C ARG A 91 -13.15 9.77 3.56
N ASN A 92 -12.21 10.71 3.65
CA ASN A 92 -11.89 11.45 4.86
C ASN A 92 -11.49 10.53 6.04
N TRP A 93 -10.78 9.43 5.74
CA TRP A 93 -10.35 8.48 6.78
C TRP A 93 -9.32 9.08 7.73
N PHE A 94 -8.80 10.26 7.44
CA PHE A 94 -7.88 11.01 8.31
C PHE A 94 -8.59 11.85 9.38
N ARG A 95 -9.94 11.84 9.38
CA ARG A 95 -10.85 12.56 10.27
C ARG A 95 -10.75 14.10 10.25
N SER A 96 -11.93 14.67 10.50
CA SER A 96 -12.23 16.06 10.85
C SER A 96 -11.86 16.37 12.30
#